data_AF-A0A7C1EAN3-F1
#
_entry.id   AF-A0A7C1EAN3-F1
#
_cell.length_a   1.000
_cell.length_b   1.000
_cell.length_c   1.000
_cell.angle_alpha   90.00
_cell.angle_beta   90.00
_cell.angle_gamma   90.00
#
_symmetry.space_group_name_H-M   'P 1'
#
loop_
_entity.id
_entity.type
_entity.pdbx_description
1 polymer ?
#
loop_
_entity_poly.entity_id
_entity_poly.type
_entity_poly.pdbx_seq_one_letter_code
_entity_poly.pdbx_strand_id
1 'polypeptide(L)'
;MAKEKVRGAAVITFISLLYFLWLVVVVLQDQGYLLEGTDLVLSLRDWAIVGIILYAVFVMVLVYYYLTTGTPEKRTEGIKLVSAVTTRVVCDNCHTVFTISDTGVRPLRYSCPNCGEQGALRRKTIQGRRKNIACHHCENYFEVYDTGERPLSYECPHCHFEGALSA
;
A
#
# COMPACT_ATOMS: atom_id res chain seq x y z
N MET A 1 2.75 12.34 4.87
CA MET A 1 3.80 11.42 4.38
C MET A 1 4.65 11.97 3.23
N ALA A 2 4.10 12.35 2.06
CA ALA A 2 4.92 12.89 0.96
C ALA A 2 5.70 14.17 1.36
N LYS A 3 5.04 15.06 2.10
CA LYS A 3 5.63 16.31 2.62
C LYS A 3 6.76 16.08 3.64
N GLU A 4 6.73 14.97 4.38
CA GLU A 4 7.81 14.57 5.31
C GLU A 4 9.00 13.94 4.58
N LYS A 5 8.75 13.11 3.56
CA LYS A 5 9.82 12.54 2.74
C LYS A 5 10.62 13.62 1.99
N VAL A 6 9.93 14.63 1.45
CA VAL A 6 10.59 15.78 0.79
C VAL A 6 11.41 16.59 1.79
N ARG A 7 10.91 16.79 3.02
CA ARG A 7 11.65 17.47 4.09
C ARG A 7 12.90 16.69 4.51
N GLY A 8 12.80 15.36 4.64
CA GLY A 8 13.96 14.50 4.94
C GLY A 8 15.04 14.58 3.87
N ALA A 9 14.67 14.47 2.59
CA ALA A 9 15.62 14.58 1.48
C ALA A 9 16.26 15.98 1.40
N ALA A 10 15.50 17.05 1.65
CA ALA A 10 16.03 18.41 1.69
C ALA A 10 17.04 18.63 2.83
N VAL A 11 16.80 18.04 4.00
CA VAL A 11 17.73 18.12 5.15
C VAL A 11 19.03 17.36 4.86
N ILE A 12 18.93 16.17 4.26
CA ILE A 12 20.12 15.37 3.93
C ILE A 12 20.98 16.07 2.87
N THR A 13 20.33 16.60 1.82
CA THR A 13 21.04 17.36 0.78
C THR A 13 21.69 18.61 1.34
N PHE A 14 21.02 19.34 2.23
CA PHE A 14 21.59 20.51 2.91
C PHE A 14 22.81 20.15 3.78
N ILE A 15 22.75 19.08 4.58
CA ILE A 15 23.87 18.61 5.40
C ILE A 15 25.05 18.18 4.51
N SER A 16 24.78 17.45 3.41
CA SER A 16 25.83 17.04 2.48
C SER A 16 26.51 18.23 1.79
N LEU A 17 25.76 19.28 1.47
CA LEU A 17 26.28 20.49 0.83
C LEU A 17 27.14 21.30 1.80
N LEU A 18 26.73 21.41 3.07
CA LEU A 18 27.55 22.02 4.12
C LEU A 18 28.86 21.26 4.36
N TYR A 19 28.80 19.93 4.36
CA TYR A 19 30.01 19.09 4.49
C TYR A 19 30.95 19.26 3.29
N PHE A 20 30.42 19.32 2.08
CA PHE A 20 31.20 19.58 0.87
C PHE A 20 31.86 20.97 0.91
N LEU A 21 31.12 22.01 1.30
CA LEU A 21 31.69 23.35 1.48
C LEU A 21 32.80 23.37 2.52
N TRP A 22 32.64 22.64 3.62
CA TRP A 22 33.68 22.50 4.63
C TRP A 22 34.95 21.84 4.07
N LEU A 23 34.83 20.77 3.28
CA LEU A 23 35.98 20.16 2.60
C LEU A 23 36.68 21.12 1.64
N VAL A 24 35.92 21.94 0.90
CA VAL A 24 36.49 22.96 0.00
C VAL A 24 37.28 24.00 0.79
N VAL A 25 36.77 24.46 1.94
CA VAL A 25 37.50 25.40 2.81
C VAL A 25 38.81 24.78 3.31
N VAL A 26 38.78 23.51 3.72
CA VAL A 26 39.98 22.78 4.16
C VAL A 26 41.02 22.70 3.04
N VAL A 27 40.62 22.38 1.80
CA VAL A 27 41.54 22.30 0.65
C VAL A 27 42.11 23.67 0.26
N LEU A 28 41.27 24.71 0.25
CA LEU A 28 41.70 26.07 -0.10
C LEU A 28 42.66 26.65 0.96
N GLN A 29 42.45 26.34 2.23
CA GLN A 29 43.37 26.73 3.29
C GLN A 29 44.70 25.96 3.23
N ASP A 30 44.68 24.65 2.92
CA ASP A 30 45.90 23.85 2.73
C ASP A 30 46.77 24.38 1.56
N GLN A 31 46.12 24.91 0.51
CA GLN A 31 46.79 25.56 -0.60
C GLN A 31 47.21 27.02 -0.32
N GLY A 32 46.99 27.51 0.91
CA GLY A 32 47.37 28.86 1.34
C GLY A 32 46.49 29.99 0.82
N TYR A 33 45.34 29.70 0.22
CA TYR A 33 44.42 30.72 -0.32
C TYR A 33 43.52 31.37 0.75
N LEU A 34 43.35 30.74 1.92
CA LEU A 34 42.45 31.20 2.98
C LEU A 34 43.14 31.16 4.35
N LEU A 35 42.99 32.24 5.12
CA LEU A 35 43.40 32.38 6.53
C LEU A 35 44.91 32.11 6.78
N GLU A 36 45.78 32.89 6.14
CA GLU A 36 47.18 33.01 6.56
C GLU A 36 47.25 33.54 8.01
N GLY A 37 47.76 32.72 8.94
CA GLY A 37 48.12 33.16 10.29
C GLY A 37 47.21 32.72 11.44
N THR A 38 46.31 31.74 11.27
CA THR A 38 45.55 31.17 12.39
C THR A 38 46.21 29.89 12.93
N ASP A 39 46.65 29.94 14.19
CA ASP A 39 47.19 28.78 14.93
C ASP A 39 46.03 27.86 15.36
N LEU A 40 45.60 26.97 14.46
CA LEU A 40 44.65 25.91 14.79
C LEU A 40 45.37 24.82 15.61
N VAL A 41 44.77 24.45 16.75
CA VAL A 41 45.31 23.51 17.76
C VAL A 41 45.56 22.10 17.22
N LEU A 42 44.94 21.74 16.09
CA LEU A 42 45.15 20.49 15.36
C LEU A 42 45.48 20.83 13.91
N SER A 43 46.32 20.02 13.27
CA SER A 43 46.59 20.21 11.85
C SER A 43 45.28 20.07 11.06
N LEU A 44 45.15 20.84 9.98
CA LEU A 44 43.96 20.76 9.12
C LEU A 44 43.69 19.34 8.62
N ARG A 45 44.75 18.53 8.47
CA ARG A 45 44.69 17.12 8.07
C ARG A 45 44.00 16.26 9.13
N ASP A 46 44.22 16.55 10.41
CA ASP A 46 43.58 15.83 11.51
C ASP A 46 42.08 16.19 11.57
N TRP A 47 41.74 17.46 11.34
CA TRP A 47 40.35 17.88 11.22
C TRP A 47 39.64 17.24 10.04
N ALA A 48 40.30 17.13 8.87
CA ALA A 48 39.78 16.42 7.71
C ALA A 48 39.42 14.96 8.03
N ILE A 49 40.30 14.25 8.73
CA ILE A 49 40.07 12.85 9.15
C ILE A 49 38.87 12.77 10.10
N VAL A 50 38.78 13.65 11.09
CA VAL A 50 37.64 13.69 12.02
C VAL A 50 36.33 13.93 11.26
N GLY A 51 36.32 14.84 10.28
CA GLY A 51 35.16 15.09 9.44
C GLY A 51 34.74 13.88 8.60
N ILE A 52 35.70 13.13 8.03
CA ILE A 52 35.42 11.91 7.27
C ILE A 52 34.79 10.84 8.16
N ILE A 53 35.33 10.63 9.36
CA ILE A 53 34.79 9.65 10.31
C ILE A 53 33.35 10.02 10.70
N LEU A 54 33.10 11.29 11.00
CA LEU A 54 31.77 11.77 11.41
C LEU A 54 30.76 11.64 10.25
N TYR A 55 31.17 11.93 9.03
CA TYR A 55 30.34 11.73 7.84
C TYR A 55 30.01 10.25 7.60
N ALA A 56 30.99 9.35 7.75
CA ALA A 56 30.77 7.91 7.62
C ALA A 56 29.75 7.40 8.66
N VAL A 57 29.85 7.87 9.91
CA VAL A 57 28.87 7.53 10.97
C VAL A 57 27.48 8.04 10.61
N PHE A 58 27.37 9.27 10.10
CA PHE A 58 26.09 9.82 9.65
C PHE A 58 25.44 8.99 8.55
N VAL A 59 26.21 8.58 7.53
CA VAL A 59 25.72 7.70 6.45
C VAL A 59 25.26 6.35 7.00
N MET A 60 26.01 5.75 7.92
CA MET A 60 25.62 4.48 8.56
C MET A 60 24.29 4.58 9.32
N VAL A 61 24.07 5.67 10.05
CA VAL A 61 22.79 5.94 10.74
C VAL A 61 21.65 6.11 9.74
N LEU A 62 21.91 6.77 8.61
CA LEU A 62 20.92 7.00 7.57
C LEU A 62 20.51 5.70 6.87
N VAL A 63 21.49 4.84 6.55
CA VAL A 63 21.25 3.50 6.02
C VAL A 63 20.46 2.66 7.02
N TYR A 64 20.84 2.68 8.30
CA TYR A 64 20.10 2.00 9.36
C TYR A 64 18.65 2.48 9.44
N TYR A 65 18.42 3.80 9.40
CA TYR A 65 17.08 4.37 9.41
C TYR A 65 16.27 3.95 8.19
N TYR A 66 16.86 3.92 6.99
CA TYR A 66 16.19 3.48 5.78
C TYR A 66 15.80 2.00 5.82
N LEU A 67 16.67 1.15 6.37
CA LEU A 67 16.39 -0.28 6.52
C LEU A 67 15.33 -0.56 7.60
N THR A 68 15.31 0.22 8.68
CA THR A 68 14.35 0.05 9.79
C THR A 68 13.00 0.70 9.53
N THR A 69 12.97 1.79 8.75
CA THR A 69 11.72 2.33 8.23
C THR A 69 11.27 1.52 7.03
N GLY A 70 10.84 0.29 7.30
CA GLY A 70 10.12 -0.55 6.36
C GLY A 70 9.08 0.31 5.65
N THR A 71 9.17 0.37 4.32
CA THR A 71 8.22 1.11 3.48
C THR A 71 6.82 0.77 3.96
N PRO A 72 6.00 1.76 4.39
CA PRO A 72 4.60 1.47 4.67
C PRO A 72 4.06 0.95 3.35
N GLU A 73 3.74 -0.33 3.33
CA GLU A 73 3.00 -0.96 2.26
C GLU A 73 1.78 -0.06 2.07
N LYS A 74 1.79 0.70 0.96
CA LYS A 74 0.62 1.44 0.56
C LYS A 74 -0.40 0.33 0.34
N ARG A 75 -1.26 0.09 1.33
CA ARG A 75 -2.56 -0.53 1.10
C ARG A 75 -3.17 0.38 0.06
N THR A 76 -2.97 0.02 -1.20
CA THR A 76 -3.93 0.31 -2.25
C THR A 76 -5.20 -0.24 -1.67
N GLU A 77 -6.00 0.66 -1.08
CA GLU A 77 -7.42 0.45 -0.96
C GLU A 77 -7.82 0.01 -2.35
N GLY A 78 -7.96 -1.31 -2.51
CA GLY A 78 -8.37 -1.90 -3.77
C GLY A 78 -9.62 -1.13 -4.09
N ILE A 79 -9.55 -0.36 -5.18
CA ILE A 79 -10.72 0.08 -5.91
C ILE A 79 -11.60 -1.15 -5.90
N LYS A 80 -12.69 -1.10 -5.13
CA LYS A 80 -13.74 -2.11 -5.20
C LYS A 80 -14.17 -2.03 -6.66
N LEU A 81 -13.53 -2.84 -7.50
CA LEU A 81 -14.12 -3.41 -8.67
C LEU A 81 -15.29 -4.18 -8.06
N VAL A 82 -16.39 -3.48 -7.84
CA VAL A 82 -17.71 -4.09 -7.94
C VAL A 82 -17.68 -4.56 -9.38
N SER A 83 -17.14 -5.77 -9.58
CA SER A 83 -17.29 -6.51 -10.81
C SER A 83 -18.79 -6.39 -11.07
N ALA A 84 -19.14 -5.66 -12.12
CA ALA A 84 -20.52 -5.53 -12.50
C ALA A 84 -20.95 -6.94 -12.87
N VAL A 85 -21.52 -7.66 -11.90
CA VAL A 85 -21.97 -9.03 -12.09
C VAL A 85 -23.11 -8.91 -13.09
N THR A 86 -22.83 -9.28 -14.34
CA THR A 86 -23.81 -9.23 -15.41
C THR A 86 -24.79 -10.37 -15.19
N THR A 87 -26.04 -10.05 -14.88
CA THR A 87 -27.09 -11.05 -14.73
C THR A 87 -27.85 -11.19 -16.04
N ARG A 88 -28.02 -12.43 -16.51
CA ARG A 88 -28.84 -12.77 -17.68
C ARG A 88 -30.32 -12.80 -17.26
N VAL A 89 -31.16 -12.05 -17.96
CA VAL A 89 -32.59 -11.89 -17.68
C VAL A 89 -33.38 -12.24 -18.92
N VAL A 90 -34.51 -12.92 -18.72
CA VAL A 90 -35.49 -13.24 -19.75
C VAL A 90 -36.69 -12.33 -19.52
N CYS A 91 -37.14 -11.62 -20.55
CA CYS A 91 -38.38 -10.83 -20.48
C CYS A 91 -39.60 -11.78 -20.46
N ASP A 92 -40.55 -11.54 -19.56
CA ASP A 92 -41.76 -12.36 -19.45
C ASP A 92 -42.72 -12.18 -20.65
N ASN A 93 -42.69 -11.03 -21.32
CA ASN A 93 -43.63 -10.73 -22.41
C ASN A 93 -43.08 -11.12 -23.80
N CYS A 94 -41.85 -10.73 -24.12
CA CYS A 94 -41.27 -10.99 -25.45
C CYS A 94 -40.19 -12.09 -25.46
N HIS A 95 -39.93 -12.73 -24.32
CA HIS A 95 -38.95 -13.82 -24.15
C HIS A 95 -37.52 -13.51 -24.60
N THR A 96 -37.19 -12.24 -24.89
CA THR A 96 -35.84 -11.85 -25.25
C THR A 96 -34.91 -11.99 -24.07
N VAL A 97 -33.73 -12.53 -24.31
CA VAL A 97 -32.71 -12.73 -23.30
C VAL A 97 -31.64 -11.65 -23.42
N PHE A 98 -31.44 -10.89 -22.35
CA PHE A 98 -30.47 -9.78 -22.33
C PHE A 98 -29.72 -9.74 -20.99
N THR A 99 -28.59 -9.05 -20.97
CA THR A 99 -27.73 -8.92 -19.80
C THR A 99 -27.89 -7.55 -19.17
N ILE A 100 -28.01 -7.51 -17.84
CA ILE A 100 -28.04 -6.26 -17.06
C ILE A 100 -26.92 -6.25 -16.03
N SER A 101 -26.32 -5.09 -15.81
CA SER A 101 -25.34 -4.87 -14.76
C SER A 101 -26.04 -4.80 -13.40
N ASP A 102 -25.63 -5.64 -12.46
CA ASP A 102 -26.17 -5.59 -11.11
C ASP A 102 -25.60 -4.38 -10.34
N THR A 103 -26.48 -3.42 -10.00
CA THR A 103 -26.12 -2.22 -9.25
C THR A 103 -26.09 -2.44 -7.73
N GLY A 104 -26.42 -3.65 -7.26
CA GLY A 104 -26.48 -3.99 -5.83
C GLY A 104 -27.70 -3.42 -5.08
N VAL A 105 -28.51 -2.56 -5.72
CA VAL A 105 -29.74 -2.00 -5.17
C VAL A 105 -30.94 -2.84 -5.62
N ARG A 106 -31.85 -3.18 -4.71
CA ARG A 106 -33.06 -3.96 -4.97
C ARG A 106 -34.32 -3.19 -4.56
N PRO A 107 -35.45 -3.31 -5.30
CA PRO A 107 -35.66 -4.11 -6.51
C PRO A 107 -34.83 -3.59 -7.69
N LEU A 108 -34.12 -4.48 -8.40
CA LEU A 108 -33.36 -4.07 -9.59
C LEU A 108 -34.36 -3.93 -10.73
N ARG A 109 -34.75 -2.69 -11.00
CA ARG A 109 -35.65 -2.34 -12.11
C ARG A 109 -34.87 -2.40 -13.42
N TYR A 110 -35.45 -3.04 -14.41
CA TYR A 110 -34.89 -3.11 -15.75
C TYR A 110 -35.99 -2.82 -16.77
N SER A 111 -35.61 -2.29 -17.93
CA SER A 111 -36.49 -2.12 -19.08
C SER A 111 -36.05 -3.10 -20.17
N CYS A 112 -36.99 -3.84 -20.75
CA CYS A 112 -36.67 -4.74 -21.84
C CYS A 112 -36.26 -3.94 -23.09
N PRO A 113 -35.12 -4.24 -23.73
CA PRO A 113 -34.68 -3.53 -24.93
C PRO A 113 -35.56 -3.80 -26.15
N ASN A 114 -36.36 -4.86 -26.13
CA ASN A 114 -37.20 -5.27 -27.26
C ASN A 114 -38.65 -4.78 -27.15
N CYS A 115 -39.30 -4.94 -26.00
CA CYS A 115 -40.71 -4.53 -25.81
C CYS A 115 -40.90 -3.27 -24.94
N GLY A 116 -39.83 -2.74 -24.32
CA GLY A 116 -39.90 -1.55 -23.46
C GLY A 116 -40.59 -1.76 -22.10
N GLU A 117 -41.01 -2.99 -21.80
CA GLU A 117 -41.72 -3.31 -20.57
C GLU A 117 -40.77 -3.31 -19.35
N GLN A 118 -41.27 -2.78 -18.24
CA GLN A 118 -40.51 -2.67 -17.00
C GLN A 118 -40.65 -3.93 -16.16
N GLY A 119 -39.54 -4.59 -15.87
CA GLY A 119 -39.47 -5.71 -14.95
C GLY A 119 -38.68 -5.36 -13.69
N ALA A 120 -38.82 -6.18 -12.66
CA ALA A 120 -38.06 -6.03 -11.41
C ALA A 120 -37.51 -7.37 -10.95
N LEU A 121 -36.19 -7.50 -10.87
CA LEU A 121 -35.57 -8.64 -10.20
C LEU A 121 -35.63 -8.43 -8.69
N ARG A 122 -36.41 -9.30 -8.02
CA ARG A 122 -36.50 -9.37 -6.55
C ARG A 122 -35.50 -10.35 -5.94
N ARG A 123 -34.45 -10.76 -6.67
CA ARG A 123 -33.50 -11.76 -6.17
C ARG A 123 -32.91 -11.27 -4.86
N LYS A 124 -33.22 -12.00 -3.78
CA LYS A 124 -32.88 -11.73 -2.39
C LYS A 124 -31.37 -11.62 -2.29
N THR A 125 -30.85 -10.43 -2.02
CA THR A 125 -29.43 -10.26 -1.68
C THR A 125 -29.20 -11.09 -0.43
N ILE A 126 -28.39 -12.14 -0.50
CA ILE A 126 -27.86 -12.73 0.71
C ILE A 126 -26.74 -11.76 1.12
N GLN A 127 -27.05 -10.88 2.06
CA GLN A 127 -26.06 -9.96 2.62
C GLN A 127 -24.94 -10.81 3.21
N GLY A 128 -23.84 -10.93 2.47
CA GLY A 128 -22.71 -11.70 2.93
C GLY A 128 -22.14 -11.07 4.19
N ARG A 129 -22.13 -11.80 5.31
CA ARG A 129 -21.51 -11.33 6.55
C ARG A 129 -20.07 -11.80 6.56
N ARG A 130 -19.15 -10.92 6.93
CA ARG A 130 -17.77 -11.34 7.23
C ARG A 130 -17.79 -12.14 8.51
N LYS A 131 -17.32 -13.38 8.45
CA LYS A 131 -17.20 -14.28 9.60
C LYS A 131 -15.74 -14.66 9.74
N ASN A 132 -15.20 -14.51 10.94
CA ASN A 132 -13.87 -14.99 11.27
C ASN A 132 -13.98 -16.48 11.59
N ILE A 133 -13.20 -17.30 10.92
CA ILE A 133 -13.16 -18.74 11.14
C ILE A 133 -11.72 -19.18 11.44
N ALA A 134 -11.59 -20.22 12.25
CA ALA A 134 -10.32 -20.87 12.51
C ALA A 134 -10.19 -22.10 11.61
N CYS A 135 -9.05 -22.28 10.96
CA CYS A 135 -8.75 -23.49 10.21
C CYS A 135 -8.62 -24.69 11.15
N HIS A 136 -9.28 -25.81 10.86
CA HIS A 136 -9.12 -27.05 11.64
C HIS A 136 -7.73 -27.69 11.54
N HIS A 137 -6.97 -27.38 10.48
CA HIS A 137 -5.67 -28.01 10.23
C HIS A 137 -4.48 -27.21 10.78
N CYS A 138 -4.53 -25.87 10.75
CA CYS A 138 -3.41 -25.02 11.15
C CYS A 138 -3.76 -23.98 12.21
N GLU A 139 -5.00 -24.00 12.72
CA GLU A 139 -5.53 -23.06 13.74
C GLU A 139 -5.42 -21.58 13.37
N ASN A 140 -5.07 -21.26 12.13
CA ASN A 140 -4.99 -19.89 11.65
C ASN A 140 -6.38 -19.26 11.56
N TYR A 141 -6.50 -18.01 11.98
CA TYR A 141 -7.74 -17.23 11.95
C TYR A 141 -7.77 -16.35 10.69
N PHE A 142 -8.84 -16.45 9.91
CA PHE A 142 -9.00 -15.66 8.69
C PHE A 142 -10.46 -15.29 8.43
N GLU A 143 -10.66 -14.24 7.63
CA GLU A 143 -11.98 -13.72 7.29
C GLU A 143 -12.54 -14.49 6.08
N VAL A 144 -13.75 -15.04 6.21
CA VAL A 144 -14.51 -15.64 5.11
C VAL A 144 -15.82 -14.89 4.90
N TYR A 145 -16.24 -14.78 3.64
CA TYR A 145 -17.46 -14.10 3.26
C TYR A 145 -18.63 -15.11 3.27
N ASP A 146 -19.46 -15.06 4.31
CA ASP A 146 -20.59 -15.98 4.47
C ASP A 146 -21.79 -15.45 3.67
N THR A 147 -21.97 -15.98 2.47
CA THR A 147 -23.09 -15.68 1.56
C THR A 147 -24.40 -16.34 1.99
N GLY A 148 -24.49 -16.97 3.18
CA GLY A 148 -25.69 -17.63 3.68
C GLY A 148 -26.08 -18.92 2.94
N GLU A 149 -25.31 -19.32 1.93
CA GLU A 149 -25.36 -20.66 1.35
C GLU A 149 -24.67 -21.65 2.28
N ARG A 150 -25.28 -22.82 2.48
CA ARG A 150 -24.76 -23.89 3.33
C ARG A 150 -24.62 -25.17 2.52
N PRO A 151 -23.55 -25.95 2.70
CA PRO A 151 -22.42 -25.71 3.61
C PRO A 151 -21.51 -24.56 3.15
N LEU A 152 -20.94 -23.80 4.09
CA LEU A 152 -19.99 -22.72 3.77
C LEU A 152 -18.62 -23.32 3.47
N SER A 153 -18.27 -23.46 2.19
CA SER A 153 -16.96 -23.90 1.74
C SER A 153 -15.92 -22.79 1.87
N TYR A 154 -14.74 -23.11 2.39
CA TYR A 154 -13.62 -22.19 2.51
C TYR A 154 -12.30 -22.89 2.20
N GLU A 155 -11.31 -22.13 1.73
CA GLU A 155 -9.93 -22.57 1.57
C GLU A 155 -9.04 -21.76 2.52
N CYS A 156 -8.16 -22.44 3.27
CA CYS A 156 -7.27 -21.76 4.19
C CYS A 156 -6.13 -21.06 3.44
N PRO A 157 -5.87 -19.75 3.66
CA PRO A 157 -4.80 -19.03 2.97
C PRO A 157 -3.38 -19.46 3.39
N HIS A 158 -3.24 -20.25 4.47
CA HIS A 158 -1.93 -20.65 5.00
C HIS A 158 -1.57 -22.10 4.66
N CYS A 159 -2.53 -23.02 4.70
CA CYS A 159 -2.29 -24.45 4.43
C CYS A 159 -3.06 -25.00 3.22
N HIS A 160 -3.83 -24.17 2.51
CA HIS A 160 -4.66 -24.55 1.36
C HIS A 160 -5.64 -25.70 1.62
N PHE A 161 -5.97 -25.95 2.89
CA PHE A 161 -6.94 -26.95 3.26
C PHE A 161 -8.37 -26.48 2.91
N GLU A 162 -9.12 -27.32 2.21
CA GLU A 162 -10.53 -27.11 1.91
C GLU A 162 -11.39 -27.61 3.07
N GLY A 163 -12.13 -26.68 3.70
CA GLY A 163 -13.05 -26.99 4.78
C GLY A 163 -14.47 -26.57 4.43
N ALA A 164 -15.44 -27.21 5.07
CA ALA A 164 -16.86 -26.86 4.96
C ALA A 164 -17.46 -26.68 6.35
N LEU A 165 -18.09 -25.53 6.60
CA LEU A 165 -18.82 -25.28 7.85
C LEU A 165 -20.31 -25.52 7.64
N SER A 166 -20.84 -26.49 8.39
CA SER A 166 -22.27 -26.85 8.43
C SER A 166 -22.91 -26.35 9.73
N ALA A 167 -23.04 -25.02 9.90
CA ALA A 167 -23.89 -24.39 10.94
C ALA A 167 -24.04 -22.88 10.68
#